data_AF-A0A1M5D3N4-F1
#
_entry.id   AF-A0A1M5D3N4-F1
#
_cell.length_a   1.000
_cell.length_b   1.000
_cell.length_c   1.000
_cell.angle_alpha   90.00
_cell.angle_beta   90.00
_cell.angle_gamma   90.00
#
_symmetry.space_group_name_H-M   'P 1'
#
loop_
_entity.id
_entity.type
_entity.pdbx_description
1 polymer ?
#
loop_
_entity_poly.entity_id
_entity_poly.type
_entity_poly.pdbx_seq_one_letter_code
_entity_poly.pdbx_strand_id
1 'polypeptide(L)'
;MRFFSENYHKSISFARKEKPIDLCWESQKMVDRRYAGCNRIDLQKGEVPSYGYISGDNLKPVGVYVVMRGRKIPNGVYVYDAAGKSNAPDVKGQLVRIGGKEEMKKIVDAFPDKDFAEEAPMLYIFTGLLERSVWRFREAAYAQVMQDVGACAGSVLLHSKSKGAKVFALSGFVDDQIAVALNLPSTEIPLAALAVFPEYCELAFDSVDGGVGETAYSNRSEMEASAGDLTELQAADNVVTYDSTRYPSLFMRQNRVENITDLLKCIRIRRLSTQAYPGDEFPLTPAKFDAAHYLDKISDIETPLNNHLPFKKAGLDLDDFSSMLRWLEVGQINLFGAGLLKIWIVSFDVMFVYPGVYRYVPVRKSIYMQSGMLNVKKFAKCHLAPETAENTAYAVILTADLNESCNLLGERAYRYMNLNAGYFAQSMTLSATLLRRTVRSERFFYQDELKELCEIPESESIVAEILVGKA
;
A
#
# COMPACT_ATOMS: atom_id res chain seq x y z
N MET A 1 11.89 21.87 -8.71
CA MET A 1 11.38 20.46 -8.72
C MET A 1 10.26 20.39 -9.74
N ARG A 2 10.27 19.37 -10.61
CA ARG A 2 9.41 19.32 -11.82
C ARG A 2 7.99 18.80 -11.55
N PHE A 3 7.82 17.97 -10.51
CA PHE A 3 6.55 17.32 -10.17
C PHE A 3 6.02 17.80 -8.82
N PHE A 4 4.71 17.93 -8.71
CA PHE A 4 4.04 18.32 -7.49
C PHE A 4 4.22 17.25 -6.39
N SER A 5 4.22 15.96 -6.74
CA SER A 5 4.43 14.85 -5.81
C SER A 5 5.78 14.93 -5.09
N GLU A 6 6.83 15.40 -5.77
CA GLU A 6 8.14 15.59 -5.14
C GLU A 6 8.08 16.71 -4.10
N ASN A 7 7.41 17.82 -4.41
CA ASN A 7 7.23 18.94 -3.50
C ASN A 7 6.35 18.55 -2.30
N TYR A 8 5.25 17.85 -2.57
CA TYR A 8 4.35 17.35 -1.53
C TYR A 8 5.09 16.39 -0.59
N HIS A 9 5.86 15.43 -1.12
CA HIS A 9 6.61 14.50 -0.30
C HIS A 9 7.66 15.19 0.59
N LYS A 10 8.39 16.18 0.06
CA LYS A 10 9.31 16.99 0.88
C LYS A 10 8.59 17.83 1.94
N SER A 11 7.35 18.26 1.69
CA SER A 11 6.57 19.05 2.67
C SER A 11 6.11 18.25 3.89
N ILE A 12 6.10 16.91 3.79
CA ILE A 12 5.62 16.02 4.85
C ILE A 12 6.76 15.26 5.55
N SER A 13 8.01 15.44 5.13
CA SER A 13 9.17 14.82 5.76
C SER A 13 9.51 15.49 7.09
N PHE A 14 9.74 14.72 8.15
CA PHE A 14 10.06 15.25 9.48
C PHE A 14 11.48 15.83 9.54
N ALA A 15 11.58 17.09 9.98
CA ALA A 15 12.84 17.74 10.30
C ALA A 15 13.01 17.91 11.82
N ARG A 16 14.24 17.72 12.32
CA ARG A 16 14.57 17.77 13.76
C ARG A 16 14.23 19.08 14.49
N LYS A 17 14.07 20.17 13.73
CA LYS A 17 13.77 21.50 14.28
C LYS A 17 12.28 21.73 14.51
N GLU A 18 11.42 20.90 13.94
CA GLU A 18 9.97 21.03 14.12
C GLU A 18 9.54 20.24 15.35
N LYS A 19 8.94 20.94 16.33
CA LYS A 19 8.31 20.26 17.46
C LYS A 19 7.08 19.51 16.92
N PRO A 20 6.98 18.19 17.11
CA PRO A 20 5.72 17.50 16.84
C PRO A 20 4.64 18.14 17.72
N ILE A 21 3.49 18.40 17.11
CA ILE A 21 2.34 18.87 17.87
C ILE A 21 1.82 17.68 18.66
N ASP A 22 1.96 17.72 19.99
CA ASP A 22 1.30 16.78 20.88
C ASP A 22 -0.22 16.96 20.78
N LEU A 23 -0.83 16.17 19.92
CA LEU A 23 -2.28 16.01 19.89
C LEU A 23 -2.62 14.81 20.74
N CYS A 24 -3.12 15.13 21.92
CA CYS A 24 -3.67 14.16 22.83
C CYS A 24 -5.12 13.82 22.40
N TRP A 25 -5.56 12.62 22.81
CA TRP A 25 -6.94 12.18 23.06
C TRP A 25 -7.63 11.16 22.13
N GLU A 26 -7.95 10.03 22.79
CA GLU A 26 -9.22 9.28 22.85
C GLU A 26 -9.94 8.88 21.55
N SER A 27 -9.88 7.57 21.30
CA SER A 27 -10.87 6.73 20.62
C SER A 27 -12.14 7.43 20.12
N GLN A 28 -12.06 8.11 18.97
CA GLN A 28 -13.27 8.40 18.23
C GLN A 28 -13.85 7.08 17.75
N LYS A 29 -14.93 6.62 18.37
CA LYS A 29 -15.81 5.62 17.77
C LYS A 29 -16.53 6.28 16.60
N MET A 30 -15.85 6.37 15.45
CA MET A 30 -16.51 6.71 14.19
C MET A 30 -17.29 5.50 13.72
N VAL A 31 -18.49 5.31 14.29
CA VAL A 31 -19.50 4.45 13.68
C VAL A 31 -19.88 5.11 12.37
N ASP A 32 -19.61 4.44 11.25
CA ASP A 32 -20.02 4.91 9.94
C ASP A 32 -21.55 4.83 9.85
N ARG A 33 -22.23 5.94 10.20
CA ARG A 33 -23.70 6.03 10.24
C ARG A 33 -24.33 6.18 8.86
N ARG A 34 -23.53 6.21 7.78
CA ARG A 34 -24.01 6.50 6.41
C ARG A 34 -25.04 5.52 5.88
N TYR A 35 -25.06 4.31 6.40
CA TYR A 35 -25.89 3.22 5.88
C TYR A 35 -27.01 2.79 6.82
N ALA A 36 -27.50 3.73 7.64
CA ALA A 36 -28.67 3.50 8.47
C ALA A 36 -29.90 3.18 7.59
N GLY A 37 -30.55 2.05 7.84
CA GLY A 37 -31.72 1.59 7.07
C GLY A 37 -31.39 0.77 5.81
N CYS A 38 -30.12 0.62 5.45
CA CYS A 38 -29.72 -0.26 4.34
C CYS A 38 -29.82 -1.75 4.75
N ASN A 39 -30.05 -2.62 3.75
CA ASN A 39 -30.06 -4.07 3.96
C ASN A 39 -28.66 -4.56 4.33
N ARG A 40 -28.56 -5.37 5.38
CA ARG A 40 -27.31 -5.91 5.92
C ARG A 40 -27.31 -7.42 5.81
N ILE A 41 -26.15 -7.98 5.47
CA ILE A 41 -25.90 -9.42 5.39
C ILE A 41 -24.77 -9.73 6.35
N ASP A 42 -24.99 -10.62 7.30
CA ASP A 42 -23.94 -11.08 8.21
C ASP A 42 -22.91 -11.90 7.47
N LEU A 43 -21.64 -11.68 7.81
CA LEU A 43 -20.52 -12.45 7.31
C LEU A 43 -20.00 -13.39 8.39
N GLN A 44 -19.96 -14.68 8.06
CA GLN A 44 -19.33 -15.70 8.88
C GLN A 44 -17.85 -15.87 8.50
N LYS A 45 -17.11 -16.60 9.34
CA LYS A 45 -15.71 -16.93 9.07
C LYS A 45 -15.60 -17.64 7.71
N GLY A 46 -14.78 -17.10 6.80
CA GLY A 46 -14.48 -17.72 5.51
C GLY A 46 -15.33 -17.26 4.32
N GLU A 47 -16.45 -16.56 4.51
CA GLU A 47 -17.32 -16.14 3.40
C GLU A 47 -16.72 -14.99 2.56
N VAL A 48 -15.92 -14.14 3.19
CA VAL A 48 -15.20 -13.02 2.58
C VAL A 48 -13.78 -13.00 3.18
N PRO A 49 -12.73 -12.69 2.41
CA PRO A 49 -11.37 -12.57 2.94
C PRO A 49 -11.32 -11.65 4.15
N SER A 50 -10.47 -11.99 5.12
CA SER A 50 -10.32 -11.15 6.30
C SER A 50 -9.80 -9.77 5.90
N TYR A 51 -10.45 -8.73 6.41
CA TYR A 51 -10.07 -7.34 6.20
C TYR A 51 -9.17 -6.81 7.31
N GLY A 52 -8.49 -7.69 8.05
CA GLY A 52 -7.50 -7.26 9.04
C GLY A 52 -6.24 -6.80 8.35
N TYR A 53 -5.86 -5.54 8.57
CA TYR A 53 -4.64 -4.94 8.04
C TYR A 53 -3.94 -4.09 9.09
N ILE A 54 -2.64 -3.90 8.92
CA ILE A 54 -1.89 -2.92 9.70
C ILE A 54 -2.29 -1.50 9.27
N SER A 55 -2.47 -0.62 10.24
CA SER A 55 -2.86 0.77 9.99
C SER A 55 -2.03 1.71 10.85
N GLY A 56 -1.71 2.90 10.32
CA GLY A 56 -1.03 3.95 11.07
C GLY A 56 -1.80 4.31 12.33
N ASP A 57 -1.16 4.16 13.48
CA ASP A 57 -1.75 4.32 14.83
C ASP A 57 -3.11 3.62 15.00
N ASN A 58 -3.33 2.53 14.25
CA ASN A 58 -4.57 1.75 14.24
C ASN A 58 -5.84 2.58 13.93
N LEU A 59 -5.71 3.67 13.16
CA LEU A 59 -6.81 4.58 12.81
C LEU A 59 -7.80 3.96 11.81
N LYS A 60 -7.40 2.91 11.10
CA LYS A 60 -8.18 2.13 10.13
C LYS A 60 -8.94 3.02 9.15
N PRO A 61 -8.27 3.84 8.34
CA PRO A 61 -8.91 4.78 7.43
C PRO A 61 -9.49 4.12 6.17
N VAL A 62 -9.33 2.81 5.98
CA VAL A 62 -9.74 2.16 4.73
C VAL A 62 -11.24 1.86 4.74
N GLY A 63 -11.96 2.41 3.76
CA GLY A 63 -13.31 1.97 3.41
C GLY A 63 -13.24 0.88 2.35
N VAL A 64 -13.96 -0.22 2.53
CA VAL A 64 -13.93 -1.36 1.61
C VAL A 64 -15.29 -1.59 1.00
N TYR A 65 -15.34 -1.49 -0.33
CA TYR A 65 -16.52 -1.70 -1.15
C TYR A 65 -16.30 -2.96 -1.99
N VAL A 66 -17.37 -3.70 -2.23
CA VAL A 66 -17.34 -4.95 -2.98
C VAL A 66 -18.52 -5.01 -3.92
N VAL A 67 -18.24 -5.21 -5.20
CA VAL A 67 -19.25 -5.62 -6.17
C VAL A 67 -19.31 -7.13 -6.17
N MET A 68 -20.49 -7.68 -5.90
CA MET A 68 -20.74 -9.14 -5.89
C MET A 68 -21.51 -9.56 -7.13
N ARG A 69 -21.07 -10.66 -7.76
CA ARG A 69 -21.75 -11.29 -8.90
C ARG A 69 -21.80 -12.80 -8.75
N GLY A 70 -22.97 -13.40 -9.04
CA GLY A 70 -23.12 -14.83 -9.26
C GLY A 70 -22.77 -15.72 -8.07
N ARG A 71 -22.99 -15.24 -6.84
CA ARG A 71 -22.68 -15.97 -5.59
C ARG A 71 -23.93 -16.15 -4.71
N LYS A 72 -23.74 -16.78 -3.55
CA LYS A 72 -24.79 -16.90 -2.51
C LYS A 72 -25.32 -15.52 -2.07
N ILE A 73 -24.47 -14.50 -2.14
CA ILE A 73 -24.84 -13.11 -1.90
C ILE A 73 -25.43 -12.54 -3.20
N PRO A 74 -26.62 -11.89 -3.16
CA PRO A 74 -27.24 -11.29 -4.33
C PRO A 74 -26.32 -10.32 -5.06
N ASN A 75 -26.56 -10.13 -6.36
CA ASN A 75 -25.78 -9.18 -7.15
C ASN A 75 -26.05 -7.74 -6.67
N GLY A 76 -24.97 -6.98 -6.51
CA GLY A 76 -25.05 -5.59 -6.08
C GLY A 76 -23.72 -5.03 -5.63
N VAL A 77 -23.77 -3.78 -5.17
CA VAL A 77 -22.63 -3.07 -4.56
C VAL A 77 -22.83 -3.05 -3.06
N TYR A 78 -21.80 -3.45 -2.34
CA TYR A 78 -21.81 -3.61 -0.89
C TYR A 78 -20.66 -2.86 -0.23
N VAL A 79 -20.90 -2.34 0.96
CA VAL A 79 -19.86 -1.81 1.85
C VAL A 79 -19.59 -2.83 2.94
N TYR A 80 -18.32 -3.08 3.24
CA TYR A 80 -17.95 -3.90 4.38
C TYR A 80 -17.93 -3.06 5.65
N ASP A 81 -18.81 -3.41 6.59
CA ASP A 81 -18.86 -2.88 7.94
C ASP A 81 -18.23 -3.89 8.91
N ALA A 82 -16.98 -3.63 9.30
CA ALA A 82 -16.23 -4.47 10.24
C ALA A 82 -16.84 -4.47 11.66
N ALA A 83 -17.51 -3.38 12.05
CA ALA A 83 -18.10 -3.22 13.37
C ALA A 83 -19.52 -3.78 13.44
N GLY A 84 -20.17 -3.97 12.29
CA GLY A 84 -21.51 -4.55 12.17
C GLY A 84 -21.59 -5.94 12.78
N LYS A 85 -22.52 -6.12 13.73
CA LYS A 85 -22.86 -7.40 14.37
C LYS A 85 -24.37 -7.51 14.48
N SER A 86 -24.92 -8.66 14.12
CA SER A 86 -26.27 -9.05 14.51
C SER A 86 -26.24 -9.88 15.80
N ASN A 87 -27.40 -10.36 16.23
CA ASN A 87 -27.50 -11.30 17.35
C ASN A 87 -27.15 -12.75 16.96
N ALA A 88 -26.78 -13.01 15.70
CA ALA A 88 -26.35 -14.34 15.28
C ALA A 88 -24.96 -14.67 15.86
N PRO A 89 -24.69 -15.96 16.14
CA PRO A 89 -23.36 -16.38 16.58
C PRO A 89 -22.30 -16.18 15.48
N ASP A 90 -21.06 -15.92 15.89
CA ASP A 90 -19.86 -15.89 15.03
C ASP A 90 -19.85 -14.86 13.89
N VAL A 91 -20.65 -13.79 13.98
CA VAL A 91 -20.64 -12.70 12.99
C VAL A 91 -19.31 -11.94 13.06
N LYS A 92 -18.55 -11.95 11.96
CA LYS A 92 -17.24 -11.28 11.85
C LYS A 92 -17.33 -9.88 11.27
N GLY A 93 -18.37 -9.58 10.51
CA GLY A 93 -18.72 -8.25 10.03
C GLY A 93 -20.01 -8.31 9.22
N GLN A 94 -20.38 -7.22 8.57
CA GLN A 94 -21.58 -7.19 7.73
C GLN A 94 -21.28 -6.57 6.37
N LEU A 95 -21.94 -7.08 5.33
CA LEU A 95 -22.05 -6.39 4.05
C LEU A 95 -23.33 -5.56 4.03
N VAL A 96 -23.18 -4.27 3.77
CA VAL A 96 -24.30 -3.35 3.67
C VAL A 96 -24.55 -3.05 2.20
N ARG A 97 -25.73 -3.39 1.68
CA ARG A 97 -26.07 -3.17 0.27
C ARG A 97 -26.35 -1.69 0.04
N ILE A 98 -25.58 -1.08 -0.88
CA ILE A 98 -25.70 0.35 -1.22
C ILE A 98 -26.11 0.59 -2.67
N GLY A 99 -25.96 -0.40 -3.55
CA GLY A 99 -26.22 -0.24 -4.97
C GLY A 99 -26.71 -1.52 -5.66
N GLY A 100 -27.30 -1.33 -6.83
CA GLY A 100 -27.83 -2.38 -7.69
C GLY A 100 -27.11 -2.45 -9.04
N LYS A 101 -27.86 -2.83 -10.08
CA LYS A 101 -27.31 -3.05 -11.43
C LYS A 101 -26.75 -1.76 -12.07
N GLU A 102 -27.36 -0.60 -11.80
CA GLU A 102 -26.93 0.67 -12.36
C GLU A 102 -25.58 1.11 -11.80
N GLU A 103 -25.39 1.03 -10.47
CA GLU A 103 -24.12 1.34 -9.81
C GLU A 103 -23.02 0.37 -10.25
N MET A 104 -23.34 -0.92 -10.38
CA MET A 104 -22.40 -1.91 -10.90
C MET A 104 -21.90 -1.55 -12.31
N LYS A 105 -22.79 -1.10 -13.20
CA LYS A 105 -22.42 -0.66 -14.54
C LYS A 105 -21.53 0.59 -14.52
N LYS A 106 -21.90 1.60 -13.73
CA LYS A 106 -21.09 2.82 -13.55
C LYS A 106 -19.68 2.52 -13.05
N ILE A 107 -19.56 1.56 -12.12
CA ILE A 107 -18.26 1.11 -11.62
C ILE A 107 -17.43 0.47 -12.73
N VAL A 108 -18.01 -0.46 -13.50
CA VAL A 108 -17.30 -1.13 -14.60
C VAL A 108 -16.87 -0.13 -15.66
N ASP A 109 -17.72 0.86 -15.98
CA ASP A 109 -17.43 1.89 -16.98
C ASP A 109 -16.22 2.76 -16.64
N ALA A 110 -15.83 2.81 -15.37
CA ALA A 110 -14.68 3.55 -14.89
C ALA A 110 -13.34 2.82 -15.11
N PHE A 111 -13.35 1.55 -15.49
CA PHE A 111 -12.13 0.77 -15.74
C PHE A 111 -11.76 0.74 -17.24
N PRO A 112 -10.46 0.64 -17.57
CA PRO A 112 -10.01 0.50 -18.95
C PRO A 112 -10.41 -0.86 -19.55
N ASP A 113 -10.16 -1.95 -18.83
CA ASP A 113 -10.52 -3.31 -19.23
C ASP A 113 -11.93 -3.67 -18.71
N LYS A 114 -12.95 -3.05 -19.32
CA LYS A 114 -14.36 -3.16 -18.86
C LYS A 114 -14.85 -4.60 -18.79
N ASP A 115 -14.61 -5.39 -19.84
CA ASP A 115 -15.05 -6.79 -19.92
C ASP A 115 -14.44 -7.61 -18.76
N PHE A 116 -13.16 -7.37 -18.45
CA PHE A 116 -12.49 -8.04 -17.34
C PHE A 116 -13.08 -7.65 -15.97
N ALA A 117 -13.38 -6.38 -15.76
CA ALA A 117 -14.00 -5.88 -14.53
C ALA A 117 -15.47 -6.33 -14.37
N GLU A 118 -16.18 -6.53 -15.49
CA GLU A 118 -17.55 -7.02 -15.53
C GLU A 118 -17.64 -8.51 -15.16
N GLU A 119 -16.73 -9.32 -15.70
CA GLU A 119 -16.68 -10.76 -15.46
C GLU A 119 -16.17 -11.14 -14.06
N ALA A 120 -15.48 -10.23 -13.36
CA ALA A 120 -14.96 -10.46 -12.01
C ALA A 120 -16.11 -10.79 -11.02
N PRO A 121 -16.14 -12.00 -10.40
CA PRO A 121 -17.20 -12.36 -9.45
C PRO A 121 -17.18 -11.52 -8.17
N MET A 122 -15.99 -11.07 -7.77
CA MET A 122 -15.82 -10.04 -6.75
C MET A 122 -14.87 -8.98 -7.27
N LEU A 123 -15.32 -7.73 -7.24
CA LEU A 123 -14.49 -6.56 -7.51
C LEU A 123 -14.45 -5.69 -6.26
N TYR A 124 -13.31 -5.68 -5.59
CA TYR A 124 -13.05 -4.84 -4.42
C TYR A 124 -12.65 -3.46 -4.89
N ILE A 125 -13.17 -2.44 -4.20
CA ILE A 125 -12.72 -1.05 -4.32
C ILE A 125 -12.36 -0.58 -2.92
N PHE A 126 -11.12 -0.14 -2.76
CA PHE A 126 -10.58 0.38 -1.52
C PHE A 126 -10.51 1.89 -1.60
N THR A 127 -11.00 2.52 -0.55
CA THR A 127 -11.07 3.96 -0.42
C THR A 127 -10.34 4.42 0.84
N GLY A 128 -9.92 5.67 0.85
CA GLY A 128 -9.27 6.30 1.98
C GLY A 128 -10.13 7.37 2.63
N LEU A 129 -10.58 7.14 3.87
CA LEU A 129 -11.28 8.11 4.71
C LEU A 129 -10.28 9.06 5.35
N LEU A 130 -10.04 10.21 4.72
CA LEU A 130 -8.99 11.14 5.15
C LEU A 130 -9.23 11.69 6.55
N GLU A 131 -10.48 11.96 6.90
CA GLU A 131 -10.86 12.51 8.22
C GLU A 131 -10.36 11.66 9.39
N ARG A 132 -10.23 10.33 9.19
CA ARG A 132 -9.72 9.42 10.23
C ARG A 132 -8.23 9.60 10.50
N SER A 133 -7.46 10.13 9.54
CA SER A 133 -6.00 10.22 9.60
C SER A 133 -5.49 11.67 9.65
N VAL A 134 -6.21 12.63 9.08
CA VAL A 134 -5.78 14.05 8.97
C VAL A 134 -5.55 14.70 10.33
N TRP A 135 -6.36 14.38 11.34
CA TRP A 135 -6.16 14.94 12.68
C TRP A 135 -4.82 14.51 13.30
N ARG A 136 -4.35 13.30 12.98
CA ARG A 136 -3.11 12.72 13.52
C ARG A 136 -1.89 13.07 12.67
N PHE A 137 -2.00 12.87 11.36
CA PHE A 137 -0.87 12.96 10.41
C PHE A 137 -0.85 14.25 9.59
N ARG A 138 -1.86 15.14 9.73
CA ARG A 138 -1.96 16.41 8.98
C ARG A 138 -1.80 16.18 7.47
N GLU A 139 -0.91 16.93 6.82
CA GLU A 139 -0.63 16.79 5.39
C GLU A 139 -0.10 15.39 5.03
N ALA A 140 0.63 14.71 5.93
CA ALA A 140 1.16 13.37 5.71
C ALA A 140 0.08 12.27 5.73
N ALA A 141 -1.15 12.61 6.15
CA ALA A 141 -2.26 11.66 6.24
C ALA A 141 -2.56 10.98 4.90
N TYR A 142 -2.39 11.69 3.78
CA TYR A 142 -2.68 11.11 2.48
C TYR A 142 -1.71 9.97 2.11
N ALA A 143 -0.40 10.19 2.29
CA ALA A 143 0.60 9.13 2.16
C ALA A 143 0.27 7.94 3.08
N GLN A 144 -0.08 8.22 4.34
CA GLN A 144 -0.41 7.17 5.30
C GLN A 144 -1.64 6.36 4.89
N VAL A 145 -2.70 7.03 4.45
CA VAL A 145 -3.95 6.38 4.03
C VAL A 145 -3.71 5.49 2.81
N MET A 146 -2.85 5.91 1.86
CA MET A 146 -2.48 5.07 0.73
C MET A 146 -1.70 3.83 1.18
N GLN A 147 -0.80 3.94 2.15
CA GLN A 147 -0.13 2.76 2.71
C GLN A 147 -1.11 1.84 3.44
N ASP A 148 -2.07 2.39 4.18
CA ASP A 148 -3.10 1.60 4.86
C ASP A 148 -4.01 0.87 3.84
N VAL A 149 -4.38 1.53 2.73
CA VAL A 149 -5.11 0.89 1.62
C VAL A 149 -4.28 -0.23 0.99
N GLY A 150 -2.99 0.01 0.75
CA GLY A 150 -2.06 -0.99 0.24
C GLY A 150 -1.97 -2.23 1.15
N ALA A 151 -1.91 -2.00 2.46
CA ALA A 151 -1.92 -3.06 3.46
C ALA A 151 -3.24 -3.84 3.46
N CYS A 152 -4.38 -3.15 3.38
CA CYS A 152 -5.70 -3.78 3.28
C CYS A 152 -5.83 -4.65 2.01
N ALA A 153 -5.44 -4.09 0.86
CA ALA A 153 -5.42 -4.82 -0.41
C ALA A 153 -4.51 -6.05 -0.35
N GLY A 154 -3.32 -5.92 0.27
CA GLY A 154 -2.39 -7.03 0.47
C GLY A 154 -2.97 -8.16 1.33
N SER A 155 -3.73 -7.81 2.37
CA SER A 155 -4.42 -8.79 3.21
C SER A 155 -5.49 -9.54 2.41
N VAL A 156 -6.36 -8.81 1.70
CA VAL A 156 -7.41 -9.39 0.85
C VAL A 156 -6.83 -10.30 -0.23
N LEU A 157 -5.75 -9.86 -0.87
CA LEU A 157 -5.01 -10.61 -1.87
C LEU A 157 -4.50 -11.95 -1.33
N LEU A 158 -3.75 -11.92 -0.22
CA LEU A 158 -3.11 -13.12 0.34
C LEU A 158 -4.15 -14.11 0.89
N HIS A 159 -5.21 -13.61 1.55
CA HIS A 159 -6.33 -14.44 1.99
C HIS A 159 -7.16 -15.02 0.85
N SER A 160 -7.29 -14.31 -0.26
CA SER A 160 -7.99 -14.83 -1.44
C SER A 160 -7.15 -15.92 -2.11
N LYS A 161 -5.84 -15.70 -2.26
CA LYS A 161 -4.89 -16.69 -2.76
C LYS A 161 -4.83 -17.94 -1.88
N SER A 162 -4.94 -17.81 -0.56
CA SER A 162 -5.00 -18.98 0.34
C SER A 162 -6.24 -19.85 0.15
N LYS A 163 -7.27 -19.34 -0.52
CA LYS A 163 -8.48 -20.09 -0.89
C LYS A 163 -8.45 -20.56 -2.35
N GLY A 164 -7.28 -20.51 -3.01
CA GLY A 164 -7.11 -20.88 -4.42
C GLY A 164 -7.54 -19.80 -5.41
N ALA A 165 -8.00 -18.63 -4.96
CA ALA A 165 -8.47 -17.59 -5.88
C ALA A 165 -7.32 -16.93 -6.64
N LYS A 166 -7.58 -16.59 -7.92
CA LYS A 166 -6.72 -15.70 -8.69
C LYS A 166 -7.13 -14.25 -8.42
N VAL A 167 -6.15 -13.40 -8.14
CA VAL A 167 -6.40 -12.01 -7.75
C VAL A 167 -5.57 -11.10 -8.62
N PHE A 168 -6.19 -10.04 -9.13
CA PHE A 168 -5.57 -9.07 -10.01
C PHE A 168 -5.78 -7.67 -9.46
N ALA A 169 -4.70 -6.91 -9.31
CA ALA A 169 -4.79 -5.51 -8.93
C ALA A 169 -5.19 -4.65 -10.13
N LEU A 170 -6.19 -3.80 -9.94
CA LEU A 170 -6.61 -2.85 -10.95
C LEU A 170 -6.11 -1.47 -10.52
N SER A 171 -5.04 -1.03 -11.18
CA SER A 171 -4.30 0.19 -10.85
C SER A 171 -4.86 1.44 -11.56
N GLY A 172 -5.62 1.27 -12.64
CA GLY A 172 -6.19 2.35 -13.43
C GLY A 172 -7.71 2.32 -13.41
N PHE A 173 -8.32 3.44 -13.01
CA PHE A 173 -9.74 3.72 -13.12
C PHE A 173 -9.94 5.23 -13.10
N VAL A 174 -11.05 5.72 -13.66
CA VAL A 174 -11.44 7.12 -13.57
C VAL A 174 -11.94 7.41 -12.16
N ASP A 175 -11.16 8.15 -11.38
CA ASP A 175 -11.40 8.36 -9.95
C ASP A 175 -12.77 9.00 -9.66
N ASP A 176 -13.12 10.05 -10.42
CA ASP A 176 -14.37 10.78 -10.24
C ASP A 176 -15.60 9.90 -10.58
N GLN A 177 -15.50 8.97 -11.52
CA GLN A 177 -16.59 8.04 -11.86
C GLN A 177 -16.82 7.03 -10.73
N ILE A 178 -15.75 6.48 -10.13
CA ILE A 178 -15.86 5.60 -8.97
C ILE A 178 -16.46 6.35 -7.77
N ALA A 179 -15.99 7.56 -7.51
CA ALA A 179 -16.50 8.37 -6.39
C ALA A 179 -17.99 8.67 -6.52
N VAL A 180 -18.46 9.01 -7.73
CA VAL A 180 -19.89 9.22 -8.01
C VAL A 180 -20.69 7.92 -7.91
N ALA A 181 -20.17 6.82 -8.46
CA ALA A 181 -20.87 5.53 -8.45
C ALA A 181 -21.07 4.97 -7.04
N LEU A 182 -20.12 5.24 -6.13
CA LEU A 182 -20.19 4.84 -4.72
C LEU A 182 -20.80 5.92 -3.81
N ASN A 183 -21.20 7.08 -4.37
CA ASN A 183 -21.72 8.23 -3.62
C ASN A 183 -20.79 8.65 -2.45
N LEU A 184 -19.49 8.75 -2.74
CA LEU A 184 -18.49 9.09 -1.73
C LEU A 184 -18.55 10.58 -1.35
N PRO A 185 -18.35 10.93 -0.07
CA PRO A 185 -18.15 12.32 0.34
C PRO A 185 -16.81 12.85 -0.19
N SER A 186 -16.62 14.17 -0.16
CA SER A 186 -15.37 14.81 -0.62
C SER A 186 -14.12 14.44 0.20
N THR A 187 -14.30 13.80 1.35
CA THR A 187 -13.24 13.38 2.26
C THR A 187 -12.90 11.89 2.18
N GLU A 188 -13.56 11.15 1.29
CA GLU A 188 -13.25 9.75 0.99
C GLU A 188 -12.82 9.61 -0.47
N ILE A 189 -11.67 9.00 -0.69
CA ILE A 189 -11.02 8.95 -2.00
C ILE A 189 -10.90 7.50 -2.45
N PRO A 190 -11.30 7.14 -3.69
CA PRO A 190 -11.01 5.82 -4.25
C PRO A 190 -9.51 5.71 -4.58
N LEU A 191 -8.85 4.69 -4.06
CA LEU A 191 -7.40 4.56 -4.13
C LEU A 191 -6.93 3.30 -4.87
N ALA A 192 -7.63 2.19 -4.71
CA ALA A 192 -7.22 0.92 -5.32
C ALA A 192 -8.42 0.01 -5.61
N ALA A 193 -8.24 -0.96 -6.51
CA ALA A 193 -9.21 -2.02 -6.74
C ALA A 193 -8.53 -3.39 -6.92
N LEU A 194 -9.24 -4.46 -6.58
CA LEU A 194 -8.80 -5.85 -6.79
C LEU A 194 -9.94 -6.66 -7.41
N ALA A 195 -9.68 -7.34 -8.52
CA ALA A 195 -10.58 -8.34 -9.07
C ALA A 195 -10.19 -9.73 -8.56
N VAL A 196 -11.17 -10.49 -8.05
CA VAL A 196 -10.96 -11.84 -7.50
C VAL A 196 -11.78 -12.85 -8.28
N PHE A 197 -11.07 -13.81 -8.88
CA PHE A 197 -11.62 -14.90 -9.67
C PHE A 197 -11.43 -16.26 -8.97
N PRO A 198 -12.32 -17.23 -9.20
CA PRO A 198 -12.09 -18.62 -8.83
C PRO A 198 -10.81 -19.17 -9.46
N GLU A 199 -10.24 -20.22 -8.85
CA GLU A 199 -9.03 -20.90 -9.30
C GLU A 199 -9.09 -21.29 -10.79
N TYR A 200 -10.19 -21.95 -11.17
CA TYR A 200 -10.45 -22.50 -12.50
C TYR A 200 -11.26 -21.56 -13.39
N CYS A 201 -10.87 -20.29 -13.48
CA CYS A 201 -11.44 -19.34 -14.43
C CYS A 201 -10.52 -19.21 -15.66
N GLU A 202 -11.06 -19.48 -16.85
CA GLU A 202 -10.34 -19.39 -18.14
C GLU A 202 -9.92 -17.95 -18.44
N LEU A 203 -10.84 -16.99 -18.35
CA LEU A 203 -10.54 -15.56 -18.53
C LEU A 203 -9.37 -15.11 -17.63
N ALA A 204 -9.39 -15.52 -16.37
CA ALA A 204 -8.34 -15.19 -15.42
C ALA A 204 -7.01 -15.90 -15.76
N PHE A 205 -7.04 -17.07 -16.40
CA PHE A 205 -5.82 -17.75 -16.87
C PHE A 205 -5.19 -16.96 -18.02
N ASP A 206 -5.98 -16.64 -19.05
CA ASP A 206 -5.50 -15.92 -20.24
C ASP A 206 -5.03 -14.50 -19.93
N SER A 207 -5.66 -13.87 -18.92
CA SER A 207 -5.32 -12.51 -18.48
C SER A 207 -3.95 -12.39 -17.80
N VAL A 208 -3.42 -13.48 -17.22
CA VAL A 208 -2.06 -13.50 -16.65
C VAL A 208 -1.04 -13.27 -17.76
N ASP A 209 -1.18 -13.97 -18.89
CA ASP A 209 -0.29 -13.81 -20.05
C ASP A 209 -0.44 -12.43 -20.69
N GLY A 210 -1.65 -11.87 -20.66
CA GLY A 210 -1.94 -10.48 -21.03
C GLY A 210 -1.39 -9.41 -20.07
N GLY A 211 -0.72 -9.81 -18.99
CA GLY A 211 -0.11 -8.92 -18.00
C GLY A 211 -1.13 -8.09 -17.21
N VAL A 212 -2.39 -8.53 -17.15
CA VAL A 212 -3.42 -7.87 -16.33
C VAL A 212 -2.98 -7.93 -14.87
N GLY A 213 -3.04 -6.81 -14.16
CA GLY A 213 -2.55 -6.71 -12.79
C GLY A 213 -1.05 -6.47 -12.61
N GLU A 214 -0.25 -6.52 -13.68
CA GLU A 214 1.19 -6.21 -13.61
C GLU A 214 1.56 -4.83 -14.14
N THR A 215 0.55 -4.09 -14.56
CA THR A 215 0.71 -2.79 -15.23
C THR A 215 0.17 -1.66 -14.38
N ALA A 216 0.87 -0.53 -14.41
CA ALA A 216 0.41 0.73 -13.86
C ALA A 216 -0.14 1.63 -14.98
N TYR A 217 -1.21 2.38 -14.69
CA TYR A 217 -1.78 3.35 -15.62
C TYR A 217 -1.20 4.73 -15.30
N SER A 218 -0.55 5.33 -16.29
CA SER A 218 0.11 6.63 -16.18
C SER A 218 -0.86 7.75 -16.54
N ASN A 219 -1.01 8.75 -15.67
CA ASN A 219 -1.76 9.98 -15.98
C ASN A 219 -0.86 11.08 -16.59
N ARG A 220 0.38 10.73 -16.96
CA ARG A 220 1.38 11.65 -17.51
C ARG A 220 0.87 12.51 -18.67
N SER A 221 0.22 11.88 -19.64
CA SER A 221 -0.24 12.56 -20.86
C SER A 221 -1.37 13.56 -20.57
N GLU A 222 -2.16 13.35 -19.51
CA GLU A 222 -3.21 14.29 -19.08
C GLU A 222 -2.60 15.60 -18.55
N MET A 223 -1.41 15.52 -17.92
CA MET A 223 -0.70 16.68 -17.41
C MET A 223 -0.14 17.57 -18.54
N GLU A 224 0.42 16.95 -19.58
CA GLU A 224 1.02 17.68 -20.71
C GLU A 224 -0.05 18.44 -21.52
N ALA A 225 -1.23 17.84 -21.71
CA ALA A 225 -2.36 18.50 -22.35
C ALA A 225 -2.86 19.72 -21.56
N SER A 226 -2.90 19.61 -20.22
CA SER A 226 -3.32 20.70 -19.33
C SER A 226 -2.32 21.86 -19.28
N ALA A 227 -1.05 21.62 -19.62
CA ALA A 227 -0.02 22.64 -19.73
C ALA A 227 -0.07 23.42 -21.05
N GLY A 228 -0.64 22.84 -22.13
CA GLY A 228 -0.77 23.47 -23.43
C GLY A 228 -1.80 24.62 -23.48
N ASP A 229 -2.82 24.57 -22.62
CA ASP A 229 -3.83 25.64 -22.48
C ASP A 229 -3.34 26.81 -21.60
N LEU A 230 -2.20 26.68 -20.94
CA LEU A 230 -1.57 27.73 -20.11
C LEU A 230 -0.58 28.58 -20.92
N THR A 231 -0.95 28.95 -22.16
CA THR A 231 -0.17 29.93 -22.92
C THR A 231 -0.35 31.34 -22.32
N GLU A 232 0.79 31.94 -21.96
CA GLU A 232 1.06 33.37 -21.74
C GLU A 232 1.05 34.02 -20.34
N LEU A 233 0.82 33.32 -19.22
CA LEU A 233 1.08 33.92 -17.90
C LEU A 233 1.85 32.98 -16.97
N GLN A 234 3.10 33.38 -16.69
CA GLN A 234 4.04 32.85 -15.67
C GLN A 234 4.96 31.69 -16.09
N ALA A 235 5.73 31.91 -17.15
CA ALA A 235 6.94 31.14 -17.47
C ALA A 235 8.16 31.54 -16.61
N ALA A 236 8.03 31.52 -15.28
CA ALA A 236 9.17 31.75 -14.37
C ALA A 236 9.40 30.62 -13.35
N ASP A 237 8.41 29.79 -13.07
CA ASP A 237 8.59 28.57 -12.27
C ASP A 237 7.61 27.53 -12.83
N ASN A 238 8.11 26.37 -13.27
CA ASN A 238 7.32 25.25 -13.83
C ASN A 238 6.42 24.56 -12.78
N VAL A 239 5.69 25.33 -11.98
CA VAL A 239 4.71 24.85 -11.01
C VAL A 239 3.34 25.08 -11.62
N VAL A 240 2.64 24.01 -11.98
CA VAL A 240 1.22 24.08 -12.35
C VAL A 240 0.47 24.76 -11.20
N THR A 241 0.05 26.01 -11.38
CA THR A 241 -0.64 26.80 -10.36
C THR A 241 -2.08 26.32 -10.26
N TYR A 242 -2.32 25.27 -9.48
CA TYR A 242 -3.66 24.87 -9.09
C TYR A 242 -4.31 25.95 -8.23
N ASP A 243 -5.60 26.17 -8.41
CA ASP A 243 -6.37 27.17 -7.68
C ASP A 243 -6.27 26.94 -6.16
N SER A 244 -5.39 27.72 -5.54
CA SER A 244 -5.11 27.65 -4.11
C SER A 244 -6.32 28.00 -3.24
N THR A 245 -7.32 28.69 -3.81
CA THR A 245 -8.53 29.10 -3.10
C THR A 245 -9.52 27.96 -2.91
N ARG A 246 -9.55 27.00 -3.86
CA ARG A 246 -10.46 25.85 -3.81
C ARG A 246 -9.92 24.67 -3.02
N TYR A 247 -8.61 24.46 -3.02
CA TYR A 247 -7.94 23.38 -2.29
C TYR A 247 -6.84 23.95 -1.39
N PRO A 248 -7.16 24.29 -0.13
CA PRO A 248 -6.18 24.92 0.75
C PRO A 248 -5.06 23.96 1.18
N SER A 249 -5.36 22.68 1.40
CA SER A 249 -4.37 21.69 1.82
C SER A 249 -3.56 21.11 0.66
N LEU A 250 -2.29 20.80 0.92
CA LEU A 250 -1.39 20.23 -0.09
C LEU A 250 -1.80 18.81 -0.47
N PHE A 251 -2.28 18.02 0.48
CA PHE A 251 -2.75 16.67 0.20
C PHE A 251 -3.98 16.62 -0.72
N MET A 252 -4.88 17.61 -0.65
CA MET A 252 -6.02 17.69 -1.58
C MET A 252 -5.56 18.03 -3.00
N ARG A 253 -4.57 18.91 -3.12
CA ARG A 253 -3.91 19.20 -4.40
C ARG A 253 -3.21 17.96 -4.93
N GLN A 254 -2.46 17.25 -4.09
CA GLN A 254 -1.80 16.00 -4.45
C GLN A 254 -2.81 15.01 -5.04
N ASN A 255 -3.91 14.76 -4.33
CA ASN A 255 -4.97 13.89 -4.82
C ASN A 255 -5.52 14.33 -6.19
N ARG A 256 -5.73 15.64 -6.38
CA ARG A 256 -6.29 16.13 -7.64
C ARG A 256 -5.32 15.93 -8.81
N VAL A 257 -4.02 16.16 -8.61
CA VAL A 257 -3.03 16.05 -9.69
C VAL A 257 -2.77 14.62 -10.13
N GLU A 258 -3.00 13.64 -9.24
CA GLU A 258 -2.76 12.22 -9.51
C GLU A 258 -3.99 11.44 -9.99
N ASN A 259 -5.18 12.05 -9.93
CA ASN A 259 -6.40 11.45 -10.44
C ASN A 259 -6.32 11.26 -11.96
N ILE A 260 -6.86 10.13 -12.43
CA ILE A 260 -7.11 9.87 -13.84
C ILE A 260 -8.49 10.43 -14.17
N THR A 261 -8.54 11.27 -15.18
CA THR A 261 -9.80 11.84 -15.68
C THR A 261 -10.22 11.21 -17.02
N ASP A 262 -9.25 10.74 -17.81
CA ASP A 262 -9.49 10.22 -19.15
C ASP A 262 -8.56 9.03 -19.45
N LEU A 263 -9.13 7.83 -19.40
CA LEU A 263 -8.41 6.59 -19.68
C LEU A 263 -7.82 6.53 -21.10
N LEU A 264 -8.39 7.25 -22.07
CA LEU A 264 -7.88 7.27 -23.45
C LEU A 264 -6.51 7.94 -23.56
N LYS A 265 -6.17 8.81 -22.61
CA LYS A 265 -4.87 9.50 -22.54
C LYS A 265 -3.86 8.74 -21.69
N CYS A 266 -4.30 7.71 -20.96
CA CYS A 266 -3.45 6.96 -20.06
C CYS A 266 -2.54 5.99 -20.82
N ILE A 267 -1.29 5.87 -20.36
CA ILE A 267 -0.33 4.90 -20.90
C ILE A 267 -0.19 3.74 -19.92
N ARG A 268 -0.26 2.51 -20.41
CA ARG A 268 -0.05 1.29 -19.63
C ARG A 268 1.44 0.98 -19.57
N ILE A 269 2.02 0.92 -18.37
CA ILE A 269 3.45 0.68 -18.15
C ILE A 269 3.67 -0.62 -17.38
N ARG A 270 4.51 -1.51 -17.94
CA ARG A 270 5.05 -2.71 -17.27
C ARG A 270 6.57 -2.57 -17.21
N ARG A 271 7.16 -2.71 -16.03
CA ARG A 271 8.63 -2.73 -15.87
C ARG A 271 9.02 -3.92 -15.01
N LEU A 272 10.06 -4.61 -15.47
CA LEU A 272 10.78 -5.62 -14.71
C LEU A 272 12.21 -5.10 -14.59
N SER A 273 12.60 -4.61 -13.42
CA SER A 273 14.01 -4.28 -13.16
C SER A 273 14.76 -5.55 -12.79
N THR A 274 15.68 -5.97 -13.64
CA THR A 274 16.44 -7.24 -13.51
C THR A 274 17.94 -7.01 -13.31
N GLN A 275 18.38 -5.75 -13.23
CA GLN A 275 19.80 -5.42 -13.10
C GLN A 275 20.31 -5.70 -11.69
N ALA A 276 21.48 -6.33 -11.63
CA ALA A 276 22.22 -6.50 -10.39
C ALA A 276 22.79 -5.16 -9.92
N TYR A 277 22.89 -4.98 -8.61
CA TYR A 277 23.60 -3.85 -8.03
C TYR A 277 25.08 -4.19 -7.85
N PRO A 278 25.98 -3.19 -7.85
CA PRO A 278 27.37 -3.42 -7.46
C PRO A 278 27.47 -3.81 -5.98
N GLY A 279 28.56 -4.49 -5.62
CA GLY A 279 28.85 -4.94 -4.25
C GLY A 279 28.80 -6.45 -4.09
N ASP A 280 29.17 -6.91 -2.89
CA ASP A 280 29.19 -8.33 -2.56
C ASP A 280 27.77 -8.89 -2.52
N GLU A 281 27.54 -9.94 -3.30
CA GLU A 281 26.25 -10.64 -3.36
C GLU A 281 26.13 -11.63 -2.20
N PHE A 282 25.02 -11.53 -1.46
CA PHE A 282 24.62 -12.51 -0.48
C PHE A 282 23.30 -13.17 -0.93
N PRO A 283 23.32 -14.44 -1.36
CA PRO A 283 22.12 -15.16 -1.78
C PRO A 283 21.26 -15.56 -0.57
N LEU A 284 19.94 -15.41 -0.69
CA LEU A 284 18.99 -15.83 0.33
C LEU A 284 18.75 -17.34 0.28
N THR A 285 18.53 -17.96 1.44
CA THR A 285 18.19 -19.39 1.52
C THR A 285 16.78 -19.65 0.95
N PRO A 286 16.46 -20.89 0.54
CA PRO A 286 15.09 -21.34 0.31
C PRO A 286 14.14 -20.89 1.43
N ALA A 287 12.92 -20.48 1.06
CA ALA A 287 11.91 -20.21 2.06
C ALA A 287 11.66 -21.48 2.87
N LYS A 288 11.62 -21.34 4.20
CA LYS A 288 11.45 -22.40 5.19
C LYS A 288 10.20 -23.25 4.94
N PHE A 289 9.16 -22.62 4.42
CA PHE A 289 7.96 -23.27 3.92
C PHE A 289 7.69 -22.84 2.48
N ASP A 290 7.14 -23.76 1.69
CA ASP A 290 6.69 -23.45 0.34
C ASP A 290 5.49 -22.49 0.35
N ALA A 291 5.12 -21.99 -0.83
CA ALA A 291 4.03 -21.03 -0.95
C ALA A 291 2.68 -21.62 -0.51
N ALA A 292 2.43 -22.90 -0.78
CA ALA A 292 1.18 -23.57 -0.41
C ALA A 292 1.03 -23.67 1.11
N HIS A 293 2.08 -24.09 1.82
CA HIS A 293 2.07 -24.16 3.27
C HIS A 293 2.02 -22.77 3.92
N TYR A 294 2.72 -21.78 3.36
CA TYR A 294 2.61 -20.39 3.81
C TYR A 294 1.16 -19.89 3.72
N LEU A 295 0.52 -20.08 2.56
CA LEU A 295 -0.86 -19.68 2.31
C LEU A 295 -1.86 -20.38 3.24
N ASP A 296 -1.70 -21.68 3.46
CA ASP A 296 -2.50 -22.46 4.42
C ASP A 296 -2.44 -21.84 5.82
N LYS A 297 -1.23 -21.51 6.30
CA LYS A 297 -1.03 -20.95 7.65
C LYS A 297 -1.59 -19.54 7.83
N ILE A 298 -1.55 -18.71 6.80
CA ILE A 298 -2.12 -17.35 6.88
C ILE A 298 -3.64 -17.33 6.69
N SER A 299 -4.25 -18.41 6.18
CA SER A 299 -5.69 -18.46 5.88
C SER A 299 -6.57 -18.16 7.10
N ASP A 300 -6.10 -18.53 8.29
CA ASP A 300 -6.79 -18.35 9.58
C ASP A 300 -6.47 -17.02 10.29
N ILE A 301 -5.51 -16.23 9.80
CA ILE A 301 -5.08 -15.01 10.47
C ILE A 301 -6.08 -13.89 10.18
N GLU A 302 -7.03 -13.65 11.10
CA GLU A 302 -8.03 -12.61 10.86
C GLU A 302 -7.44 -11.19 10.97
N THR A 303 -6.67 -10.90 12.02
CA THR A 303 -6.02 -9.59 12.19
C THR A 303 -4.61 -9.81 12.71
N PRO A 304 -3.59 -9.26 12.05
CA PRO A 304 -2.22 -9.38 12.54
C PRO A 304 -2.10 -8.71 13.92
N LEU A 305 -1.32 -9.32 14.81
CA LEU A 305 -1.10 -8.77 16.14
C LEU A 305 -0.25 -7.50 16.02
N ASN A 306 -0.81 -6.34 16.36
CA ASN A 306 -0.04 -5.09 16.40
C ASN A 306 0.61 -4.95 17.78
N ASN A 307 1.92 -5.19 17.88
CA ASN A 307 2.66 -5.13 19.13
C ASN A 307 3.54 -3.88 19.20
N HIS A 308 3.21 -2.99 20.13
CA HIS A 308 3.93 -1.75 20.38
C HIS A 308 5.04 -1.87 21.43
N LEU A 309 5.27 -3.07 21.99
CA LEU A 309 6.36 -3.30 22.94
C LEU A 309 7.73 -3.10 22.26
N PRO A 310 8.71 -2.50 22.94
CA PRO A 310 10.08 -2.39 22.43
C PRO A 310 10.65 -3.76 22.02
N PHE A 311 11.52 -3.79 21.01
CA PHE A 311 12.15 -5.05 20.63
C PHE A 311 13.12 -5.52 21.72
N LYS A 312 13.10 -6.81 21.98
CA LYS A 312 14.10 -7.51 22.77
C LYS A 312 15.29 -7.82 21.89
N LYS A 313 16.49 -7.65 22.43
CA LYS A 313 17.73 -8.05 21.76
C LYS A 313 17.76 -9.57 21.59
N ALA A 314 17.47 -10.01 20.37
CA ALA A 314 17.47 -11.40 19.97
C ALA A 314 17.79 -11.49 18.49
N GLY A 315 18.84 -12.24 18.15
CA GLY A 315 19.22 -12.47 16.76
C GLY A 315 18.12 -13.20 15.98
N LEU A 316 18.11 -12.94 14.68
CA LEU A 316 17.20 -13.58 13.73
C LEU A 316 17.93 -14.66 12.94
N ASP A 317 17.31 -15.83 12.82
CA ASP A 317 17.85 -16.94 12.02
C ASP A 317 17.84 -16.59 10.51
N LEU A 318 18.82 -17.10 9.78
CA LEU A 318 19.00 -16.83 8.34
C LEU A 318 17.80 -17.33 7.53
N ASP A 319 17.24 -18.48 7.91
CA ASP A 319 16.09 -19.07 7.22
C ASP A 319 14.82 -18.26 7.47
N ASP A 320 14.63 -17.75 8.69
CA ASP A 320 13.50 -16.87 9.00
C ASP A 320 13.61 -15.56 8.21
N PHE A 321 14.79 -14.93 8.20
CA PHE A 321 15.08 -13.72 7.42
C PHE A 321 14.82 -13.93 5.91
N SER A 322 15.41 -14.99 5.33
CA SER A 322 15.26 -15.31 3.91
C SER A 322 13.81 -15.64 3.54
N SER A 323 13.09 -16.34 4.40
CA SER A 323 11.69 -16.68 4.19
C SER A 323 10.79 -15.44 4.11
N MET A 324 10.99 -14.47 5.02
CA MET A 324 10.20 -13.24 5.03
C MET A 324 10.34 -12.47 3.71
N LEU A 325 11.57 -12.32 3.20
CA LEU A 325 11.81 -11.64 1.93
C LEU A 325 11.28 -12.44 0.73
N ARG A 326 11.46 -13.76 0.72
CA ARG A 326 11.00 -14.61 -0.39
C ARG A 326 9.48 -14.76 -0.47
N TRP A 327 8.77 -14.75 0.65
CA TRP A 327 7.31 -14.82 0.63
C TRP A 327 6.63 -13.56 0.08
N LEU A 328 7.35 -12.44 -0.06
CA LEU A 328 6.85 -11.28 -0.78
C LEU A 328 6.50 -11.60 -2.24
N GLU A 329 7.17 -12.57 -2.85
CA GLU A 329 6.87 -13.00 -4.23
C GLU A 329 5.51 -13.72 -4.35
N VAL A 330 4.97 -14.26 -3.25
CA VAL A 330 3.67 -14.96 -3.25
C VAL A 330 2.53 -14.01 -3.63
N GLY A 331 2.58 -12.75 -3.19
CA GLY A 331 1.56 -11.75 -3.49
C GLY A 331 1.84 -10.88 -4.72
N GLN A 332 3.06 -10.90 -5.27
CA GLN A 332 3.63 -9.92 -6.22
C GLN A 332 4.10 -8.63 -5.51
N ILE A 333 5.41 -8.43 -5.47
CA ILE A 333 6.08 -7.30 -4.80
C ILE A 333 5.57 -5.94 -5.29
N ASN A 334 5.29 -5.85 -6.58
CA ASN A 334 4.83 -4.63 -7.25
C ASN A 334 3.35 -4.75 -7.59
N LEU A 335 2.51 -4.99 -6.58
CA LEU A 335 1.10 -5.30 -6.75
C LEU A 335 0.36 -4.29 -7.64
N PHE A 336 0.60 -2.99 -7.47
CA PHE A 336 -0.02 -1.93 -8.29
C PHE A 336 0.87 -1.44 -9.44
N GLY A 337 1.87 -2.23 -9.83
CA GLY A 337 2.67 -2.07 -11.05
C GLY A 337 3.99 -1.29 -10.92
N ALA A 338 4.66 -1.18 -12.07
CA ALA A 338 5.86 -0.41 -12.41
C ALA A 338 7.21 -0.69 -11.69
N GLY A 339 7.22 -1.38 -10.55
CA GLY A 339 8.48 -1.84 -9.93
C GLY A 339 9.52 -0.76 -9.68
N LEU A 340 9.04 0.43 -9.30
CA LEU A 340 9.88 1.62 -9.07
C LEU A 340 10.35 1.71 -7.61
N LEU A 341 9.77 0.92 -6.70
CA LEU A 341 10.25 0.82 -5.32
C LEU A 341 11.56 0.07 -5.32
N LYS A 342 12.56 0.71 -4.71
CA LYS A 342 13.83 0.08 -4.41
C LYS A 342 13.81 -0.36 -2.95
N ILE A 343 14.32 -1.57 -2.71
CA ILE A 343 14.22 -2.22 -1.40
C ILE A 343 15.61 -2.23 -0.77
N TRP A 344 15.77 -1.50 0.32
CA TRP A 344 16.98 -1.53 1.13
C TRP A 344 16.78 -2.40 2.35
N ILE A 345 17.82 -3.15 2.72
CA ILE A 345 17.86 -3.94 3.94
C ILE A 345 18.99 -3.41 4.81
N VAL A 346 18.66 -2.99 6.02
CA VAL A 346 19.64 -2.61 7.04
C VAL A 346 19.72 -3.75 8.04
N SER A 347 20.79 -4.55 7.97
CA SER A 347 21.00 -5.72 8.82
C SER A 347 21.75 -5.33 10.10
N PHE A 348 21.23 -5.74 11.26
CA PHE A 348 21.89 -5.52 12.56
C PHE A 348 22.30 -6.82 13.25
N ASP A 349 21.38 -7.77 13.37
CA ASP A 349 21.55 -9.02 14.14
C ASP A 349 20.82 -10.18 13.43
N VAL A 350 21.27 -10.49 12.21
CA VAL A 350 20.80 -11.64 11.42
C VAL A 350 21.94 -12.65 11.31
N MET A 351 21.67 -13.91 11.63
CA MET A 351 22.67 -14.97 11.61
C MET A 351 23.30 -15.12 10.20
N PHE A 352 24.63 -15.18 10.15
CA PHE A 352 25.44 -15.31 8.94
C PHE A 352 25.37 -14.15 7.94
N VAL A 353 24.57 -13.12 8.20
CA VAL A 353 24.56 -11.87 7.41
C VAL A 353 25.35 -10.83 8.18
N TYR A 354 26.37 -10.24 7.54
CA TYR A 354 27.12 -9.17 8.18
C TYR A 354 26.22 -7.96 8.49
N PRO A 355 26.46 -7.23 9.59
CA PRO A 355 25.79 -5.96 9.81
C PRO A 355 26.17 -4.97 8.71
N GLY A 356 25.18 -4.25 8.17
CA GLY A 356 25.41 -3.36 7.05
C GLY A 356 24.14 -2.97 6.31
N VAL A 357 24.30 -2.17 5.27
CA VAL A 357 23.24 -1.67 4.40
C VAL A 357 23.33 -2.38 3.05
N TYR A 358 22.22 -2.94 2.61
CA TYR A 358 22.13 -3.77 1.42
C TYR A 358 20.99 -3.33 0.50
N ARG A 359 21.11 -3.64 -0.79
CA ARG A 359 20.01 -3.60 -1.77
C ARG A 359 19.45 -5.00 -1.99
N TYR A 360 18.15 -5.17 -1.81
CA TYR A 360 17.48 -6.43 -2.14
C TYR A 360 17.01 -6.43 -3.60
N VAL A 361 17.37 -7.49 -4.34
CA VAL A 361 16.92 -7.73 -5.71
C VAL A 361 16.06 -8.99 -5.72
N PRO A 362 14.72 -8.87 -5.77
CA PRO A 362 13.84 -10.02 -5.63
C PRO A 362 14.02 -11.10 -6.68
N VAL A 363 14.17 -10.70 -7.95
CA VAL A 363 14.35 -11.64 -9.08
C VAL A 363 15.57 -12.55 -8.89
N ARG A 364 16.63 -12.02 -8.25
CA ARG A 364 17.84 -12.79 -7.94
C ARG A 364 17.77 -13.52 -6.61
N LYS A 365 16.82 -13.18 -5.75
CA LYS A 365 16.71 -13.69 -4.38
C LYS A 365 17.99 -13.45 -3.58
N SER A 366 18.59 -12.27 -3.79
CA SER A 366 19.88 -11.90 -3.21
C SER A 366 19.86 -10.46 -2.71
N ILE A 367 20.67 -10.18 -1.70
CA ILE A 367 20.97 -8.84 -1.20
C ILE A 367 22.41 -8.46 -1.58
N TYR A 368 22.65 -7.19 -1.92
CA TYR A 368 23.94 -6.67 -2.35
C TYR A 368 24.44 -5.60 -1.38
N MET A 369 25.59 -5.84 -0.74
CA MET A 369 26.15 -4.89 0.23
C MET A 369 26.48 -3.56 -0.45
N GLN A 370 25.98 -2.45 0.10
CA GLN A 370 26.29 -1.09 -0.34
C GLN A 370 27.22 -0.38 0.64
N SER A 371 26.99 -0.57 1.95
CA SER A 371 27.87 -0.06 3.00
C SER A 371 27.97 -1.06 4.15
N GLY A 372 29.20 -1.33 4.62
CA GLY A 372 29.47 -2.22 5.75
C GLY A 372 29.58 -1.49 7.10
N MET A 373 29.51 -0.16 7.11
CA MET A 373 29.64 0.64 8.33
C MET A 373 28.26 1.03 8.85
N LEU A 374 27.78 0.35 9.90
CA LEU A 374 26.47 0.64 10.49
C LEU A 374 26.59 0.91 11.99
N ASN A 375 26.12 2.09 12.41
CA ASN A 375 26.06 2.43 13.83
C ASN A 375 24.63 2.30 14.34
N VAL A 376 24.34 1.18 15.02
CA VAL A 376 23.01 0.84 15.57
C VAL A 376 22.46 1.96 16.46
N LYS A 377 23.31 2.61 17.28
CA LYS A 377 22.88 3.70 18.16
C LYS A 377 22.53 4.97 17.37
N LYS A 378 23.21 5.23 16.25
CA LYS A 378 22.84 6.35 15.37
C LYS A 378 21.53 6.05 14.65
N PHE A 379 21.33 4.80 14.20
CA PHE A 379 20.09 4.38 13.55
C PHE A 379 18.86 4.64 14.42
N ALA A 380 18.89 4.17 15.67
CA ALA A 380 17.79 4.43 16.61
C ALA A 380 17.57 5.94 16.84
N LYS A 381 18.63 6.76 16.83
CA LYS A 381 18.52 8.22 16.97
C LYS A 381 17.93 8.94 15.76
N CYS A 382 17.86 8.29 14.59
CA CYS A 382 17.13 8.81 13.44
C CYS A 382 15.61 8.78 13.66
N HIS A 383 15.13 8.17 14.75
CA HIS A 383 13.71 8.02 15.06
C HIS A 383 13.27 9.01 16.14
N LEU A 384 12.01 9.44 16.10
CA LEU A 384 11.45 10.33 17.11
C LEU A 384 11.44 9.69 18.50
N ALA A 385 11.14 8.39 18.57
CA ALA A 385 11.18 7.56 19.77
C ALA A 385 12.21 6.44 19.57
N PRO A 386 13.50 6.65 19.89
CA PRO A 386 14.57 5.69 19.59
C PRO A 386 14.32 4.26 20.10
N GLU A 387 13.63 4.12 21.24
CA GLU A 387 13.24 2.84 21.83
C GLU A 387 12.37 1.96 20.92
N THR A 388 11.70 2.55 19.91
CA THR A 388 10.91 1.79 18.93
C THR A 388 11.79 1.08 17.90
N ALA A 389 13.01 1.57 17.68
CA ALA A 389 13.97 1.05 16.72
C ALA A 389 15.16 0.33 17.36
N GLU A 390 15.41 0.55 18.65
CA GLU A 390 16.40 -0.22 19.41
C GLU A 390 16.13 -1.73 19.34
N ASN A 391 17.20 -2.52 19.29
CA ASN A 391 17.16 -3.99 19.20
C ASN A 391 16.39 -4.58 17.99
N THR A 392 16.11 -3.78 16.97
CA THR A 392 15.65 -4.28 15.67
C THR A 392 16.68 -5.25 15.09
N ALA A 393 16.26 -6.41 14.60
CA ALA A 393 17.16 -7.41 14.00
C ALA A 393 17.59 -6.98 12.58
N TYR A 394 16.63 -6.49 11.79
CA TYR A 394 16.87 -5.79 10.52
C TYR A 394 15.72 -4.83 10.21
N ALA A 395 16.02 -3.78 9.44
CA ALA A 395 15.03 -2.87 8.91
C ALA A 395 14.94 -2.99 7.38
N VAL A 396 13.75 -2.77 6.83
CA VAL A 396 13.51 -2.62 5.40
C VAL A 396 13.16 -1.17 5.14
N ILE A 397 13.93 -0.49 4.29
CA ILE A 397 13.66 0.88 3.87
C ILE A 397 13.24 0.83 2.41
N LEU A 398 12.03 1.30 2.14
CA LEU A 398 11.47 1.37 0.79
C LEU A 398 11.69 2.77 0.24
N THR A 399 12.40 2.88 -0.89
CA THR A 399 12.72 4.16 -1.50
C THR A 399 12.23 4.28 -2.94
N ALA A 400 12.12 5.52 -3.40
CA ALA A 400 11.65 5.90 -4.71
C ALA A 400 12.45 7.05 -5.26
N ASP A 401 12.92 6.99 -6.51
CA ASP A 401 13.27 8.21 -7.22
C ASP A 401 11.96 8.82 -7.74
N LEU A 402 11.41 9.81 -7.02
CA LEU A 402 10.11 10.39 -7.35
C LEU A 402 10.13 11.14 -8.68
N ASN A 403 11.27 11.70 -9.08
CA ASN A 403 11.42 12.36 -10.36
C ASN A 403 11.37 11.35 -11.51
N GLU A 404 12.12 10.26 -11.43
CA GLU A 404 12.04 9.15 -12.38
C GLU A 404 10.63 8.56 -12.42
N SER A 405 10.04 8.34 -11.25
CA SER A 405 8.74 7.70 -11.12
C SER A 405 7.63 8.54 -11.74
N CYS A 406 7.59 9.84 -11.45
CA CYS A 406 6.61 10.75 -12.02
C CYS A 406 6.87 11.02 -13.51
N ASN A 407 8.13 10.95 -13.96
CA ASN A 407 8.46 10.96 -15.40
C ASN A 407 7.79 9.82 -16.17
N LEU A 408 7.70 8.64 -15.58
CA LEU A 408 7.08 7.48 -16.21
C LEU A 408 5.56 7.48 -16.02
N LEU A 409 5.07 7.66 -14.79
CA LEU A 409 3.67 7.40 -14.42
C LEU A 409 2.81 8.66 -14.22
N GLY A 410 3.39 9.86 -14.40
CA GLY A 410 2.75 11.10 -13.95
C GLY A 410 2.68 11.19 -12.42
N GLU A 411 1.89 12.12 -11.90
CA GLU A 411 1.76 12.30 -10.45
C GLU A 411 1.15 11.06 -9.76
N ARG A 412 0.41 10.21 -10.51
CA ARG A 412 -0.12 8.93 -10.01
C ARG A 412 0.94 7.93 -9.57
N ALA A 413 2.19 8.14 -9.96
CA ALA A 413 3.32 7.41 -9.41
C ALA A 413 3.30 7.37 -7.89
N TYR A 414 3.01 8.51 -7.25
CA TYR A 414 3.06 8.65 -5.80
C TYR A 414 2.11 7.69 -5.08
N ARG A 415 0.91 7.50 -5.63
CA ARG A 415 -0.08 6.54 -5.15
C ARG A 415 0.43 5.11 -5.21
N TYR A 416 0.92 4.68 -6.36
CA TYR A 416 1.40 3.31 -6.54
C TYR A 416 2.54 2.95 -5.60
N MET A 417 3.45 3.90 -5.36
CA MET A 417 4.57 3.69 -4.44
C MET A 417 4.11 3.51 -3.00
N ASN A 418 3.16 4.34 -2.54
CA ASN A 418 2.60 4.19 -1.20
C ASN A 418 1.74 2.93 -1.05
N LEU A 419 0.92 2.59 -2.06
CA LEU A 419 0.13 1.35 -2.06
C LEU A 419 1.03 0.11 -2.00
N ASN A 420 2.09 0.06 -2.81
CA ASN A 420 3.03 -1.06 -2.80
C ASN A 420 3.81 -1.13 -1.48
N ALA A 421 4.18 0.01 -0.89
CA ALA A 421 4.82 0.05 0.44
C ALA A 421 3.89 -0.51 1.54
N GLY A 422 2.60 -0.17 1.49
CA GLY A 422 1.57 -0.73 2.36
C GLY A 422 1.42 -2.24 2.22
N TYR A 423 1.33 -2.72 0.97
CA TYR A 423 1.30 -4.15 0.66
C TYR A 423 2.52 -4.87 1.24
N PHE A 424 3.71 -4.31 1.03
CA PHE A 424 4.97 -4.87 1.51
C PHE A 424 4.96 -5.03 3.03
N ALA A 425 4.54 -3.98 3.75
CA ALA A 425 4.45 -4.00 5.20
C ALA A 425 3.43 -5.02 5.73
N GLN A 426 2.27 -5.15 5.09
CA GLN A 426 1.29 -6.18 5.45
C GLN A 426 1.84 -7.59 5.21
N SER A 427 2.46 -7.83 4.06
CA SER A 427 3.03 -9.13 3.71
C SER A 427 4.10 -9.55 4.74
N MET A 428 5.00 -8.63 5.09
CA MET A 428 6.01 -8.85 6.14
C MET A 428 5.37 -9.17 7.49
N THR A 429 4.28 -8.48 7.84
CA THR A 429 3.57 -8.69 9.11
C THR A 429 2.92 -10.08 9.18
N LEU A 430 2.30 -10.55 8.10
CA LEU A 430 1.72 -11.90 8.02
C LEU A 430 2.82 -12.97 8.09
N SER A 431 3.93 -12.78 7.39
CA SER A 431 5.11 -13.65 7.46
C SER A 431 5.73 -13.70 8.86
N ALA A 432 5.82 -12.56 9.54
CA ALA A 432 6.33 -12.47 10.90
C ALA A 432 5.43 -13.21 11.90
N THR A 433 4.11 -13.13 11.71
CA THR A 433 3.14 -13.84 12.57
C THR A 433 3.38 -15.34 12.53
N LEU A 434 3.63 -15.91 11.35
CA LEU A 434 3.98 -17.33 11.19
C LEU A 434 5.30 -17.69 11.90
N LEU A 435 6.30 -16.82 11.80
CA LEU A 435 7.64 -17.03 12.36
C LEU A 435 7.78 -16.59 13.83
N ARG A 436 6.69 -16.16 14.49
CA ARG A 436 6.69 -15.59 15.85
C ARG A 436 7.71 -14.45 15.99
N ARG A 437 7.72 -13.57 14.98
CA ARG A 437 8.44 -12.31 14.94
C ARG A 437 7.45 -11.16 15.01
N THR A 438 7.97 -9.96 15.24
CA THR A 438 7.19 -8.73 15.27
C THR A 438 7.70 -7.80 14.19
N VAL A 439 6.76 -7.23 13.45
CA VAL A 439 7.01 -6.22 12.42
C VAL A 439 6.35 -4.93 12.87
N ARG A 440 7.04 -3.81 12.69
CA ARG A 440 6.54 -2.47 12.97
C ARG A 440 6.84 -1.58 11.77
N SER A 441 5.82 -1.02 11.16
CA SER A 441 6.01 0.10 10.23
C SER A 441 6.24 1.37 11.05
N GLU A 442 7.41 1.98 10.90
CA GLU A 442 7.73 3.24 11.54
C GLU A 442 7.44 4.41 10.60
N ARG A 443 6.98 5.52 11.19
CA ARG A 443 6.50 6.70 10.46
C ARG A 443 7.16 7.99 10.92
N PHE A 444 7.67 8.00 12.15
CA PHE A 444 8.23 9.19 12.77
C PHE A 444 9.76 9.07 12.83
N PHE A 445 10.40 9.27 11.68
CA PHE A 445 11.86 9.27 11.55
C PHE A 445 12.34 10.50 10.76
N TYR A 446 13.57 10.95 11.04
CA TYR A 446 14.24 12.03 10.35
C TYR A 446 14.85 11.49 9.05
N GLN A 447 14.14 11.72 7.94
CA GLN A 447 14.47 11.15 6.63
C GLN A 447 15.89 11.48 6.16
N ASP A 448 16.35 12.73 6.33
CA ASP A 448 17.69 13.13 5.91
C ASP A 448 18.79 12.43 6.72
N GLU A 449 18.62 12.32 8.05
CA GLU A 449 19.58 11.62 8.91
C GLU A 449 19.64 10.13 8.59
N LEU A 450 18.49 9.52 8.32
CA LEU A 450 18.40 8.11 7.97
C LEU A 450 19.04 7.83 6.60
N LYS A 451 18.83 8.72 5.62
CA LYS A 451 19.48 8.64 4.30
C LYS A 451 20.99 8.79 4.41
N GLU A 452 21.47 9.79 5.16
CA GLU A 452 22.91 10.00 5.38
C GLU A 452 23.55 8.79 6.05
N LEU A 453 22.93 8.28 7.12
CA LEU A 453 23.43 7.11 7.84
C LEU A 453 23.50 5.86 6.97
N CYS A 454 22.51 5.65 6.11
CA CYS A 454 22.41 4.46 5.26
C CYS A 454 23.06 4.65 3.88
N GLU A 455 23.69 5.80 3.62
CA GLU A 455 24.28 6.16 2.33
C GLU A 455 23.27 6.02 1.16
N ILE A 456 21.99 6.33 1.42
CA ILE A 456 20.93 6.31 0.40
C ILE A 456 21.12 7.52 -0.52
N PRO A 457 21.11 7.35 -1.87
CA PRO A 457 21.30 8.45 -2.80
C PRO A 457 20.33 9.60 -2.57
N GLU A 458 20.81 10.83 -2.76
CA GLU A 458 20.00 12.03 -2.57
C GLU A 458 18.74 12.06 -3.45
N SER A 459 18.81 11.49 -4.67
CA SER A 459 17.67 11.42 -5.59
C SER A 459 16.54 10.51 -5.10
N GLU A 460 16.82 9.60 -4.18
CA GLU A 460 15.84 8.66 -3.63
C GLU A 460 15.15 9.25 -2.38
N SER A 461 13.83 9.23 -2.39
CA SER A 461 13.00 9.58 -1.24
C SER A 461 12.57 8.31 -0.50
N ILE A 462 12.54 8.34 0.83
CA ILE A 462 12.07 7.23 1.65
C ILE A 462 10.54 7.27 1.66
N VAL A 463 9.91 6.19 1.20
CA VAL A 463 8.45 6.05 1.17
C VAL A 463 7.95 5.40 2.47
N ALA A 464 8.64 4.38 2.96
CA ALA A 464 8.28 3.68 4.18
C ALA A 464 9.48 2.97 4.83
N GLU A 465 9.41 2.79 6.13
CA GLU A 465 10.35 2.00 6.93
C GLU A 465 9.60 0.90 7.68
N ILE A 466 10.16 -0.30 7.66
CA ILE A 466 9.59 -1.49 8.29
C ILE A 466 10.66 -2.15 9.15
N LEU A 467 10.48 -2.12 10.45
CA LEU A 467 11.37 -2.70 11.44
C LEU A 467 10.95 -4.13 11.76
N VAL A 468 11.90 -5.05 11.84
CA VAL A 468 11.64 -6.46 12.15
C VAL A 468 12.50 -6.91 13.33
N GLY A 469 11.86 -7.55 14.30
CA GLY A 469 12.54 -8.04 15.49
C GLY A 469 11.69 -9.01 16.30
N LYS A 470 12.05 -9.18 17.57
CA LYS A 470 11.31 -9.99 18.54
C LYS A 470 10.80 -9.09 19.66
N ALA A 471 9.50 -9.07 19.90
CA ALA A 471 8.91 -8.28 20.99
C ALA A 471 8.91 -9.00 22.35
#